data_AF-A0AAD9NSN3-F1
#
_entry.id   AF-A0AAD9NSN3-F1
#
_cell.length_a   1.000
_cell.length_b   1.000
_cell.length_c   1.000
_cell.angle_alpha   90.00
_cell.angle_beta   90.00
_cell.angle_gamma   90.00
#
_symmetry.space_group_name_H-M   'P 1'
#
loop_
_entity.id
_entity.type
_entity.pdbx_description
1 polymer ?
#
loop_
_entity_poly.entity_id
_entity_poly.type
_entity_poly.pdbx_seq_one_letter_code
_entity_poly.pdbx_strand_id
1 'polypeptide(L)'
;MSANDHQETDSGICLHVDDALNEGATSVLVRTVDTDVVVILVGIFHDLAQHHPGMQLWVGFGTGKHFRYYRINSICQELGEEKARALLLFTLL
;
A
#
# COMPACT_ATOMS: atom_id res chain seq x y z
N MET A 1 7.28 -12.31 -26.84
CA MET A 1 7.80 -10.94 -26.98
C MET A 1 7.89 -10.37 -25.58
N SER A 2 9.10 -9.98 -25.18
CA SER A 2 9.49 -9.64 -23.81
C SER A 2 8.80 -8.37 -23.32
N ALA A 3 8.22 -8.44 -22.12
CA ALA A 3 7.90 -7.28 -21.29
C ALA A 3 8.33 -7.58 -19.85
N ASN A 4 9.64 -7.74 -19.67
CA ASN A 4 10.39 -7.29 -18.50
C ASN A 4 9.75 -7.58 -17.12
N ASP A 5 9.95 -8.79 -16.60
CA ASP A 5 9.66 -9.20 -15.20
C ASP A 5 10.56 -8.49 -14.15
N HIS A 6 10.99 -7.26 -14.42
CA HIS A 6 12.00 -6.50 -13.64
C HIS A 6 11.48 -5.14 -13.16
N GLN A 7 10.17 -4.93 -13.15
CA GLN A 7 9.53 -3.77 -12.54
C GLN A 7 8.78 -4.14 -11.23
N GLU A 8 9.04 -5.33 -10.68
CA GLU A 8 8.74 -5.68 -9.29
C GLU A 8 9.73 -4.94 -8.37
N THR A 9 9.46 -3.66 -8.14
CA THR A 9 10.09 -2.85 -7.10
C THR A 9 8.99 -2.45 -6.11
N ASP A 10 9.35 -2.02 -4.89
CA ASP A 10 8.36 -1.52 -3.93
C ASP A 10 7.49 -0.38 -4.49
N SER A 11 8.01 0.38 -5.47
CA SER A 11 7.28 1.39 -6.24
C SER A 11 6.24 0.81 -7.21
N GLY A 12 6.44 -0.43 -7.66
CA GLY A 12 5.52 -1.16 -8.55
C GLY A 12 4.23 -1.54 -7.84
N ILE A 13 4.28 -1.76 -6.51
CA ILE A 13 3.07 -2.10 -5.74
C ILE A 13 2.09 -0.94 -5.70
N CYS A 14 2.58 0.30 -5.66
CA CYS A 14 1.76 1.50 -5.69
C CYS A 14 1.00 1.60 -7.02
N LEU A 15 1.70 1.35 -8.13
CA LEU A 15 1.14 1.37 -9.47
C LEU A 15 0.05 0.29 -9.62
N HIS A 16 0.33 -0.94 -9.22
CA HIS A 16 -0.64 -2.04 -9.30
C HIS A 16 -1.88 -1.80 -8.44
N VAL A 17 -1.72 -1.17 -7.27
CA VAL A 17 -2.87 -0.79 -6.43
C VAL A 17 -3.71 0.27 -7.14
N ASP A 18 -3.10 1.32 -7.70
CA ASP A 18 -3.84 2.36 -8.41
C ASP A 18 -4.53 1.83 -9.67
N ASP A 19 -3.84 1.01 -10.47
CA ASP A 19 -4.41 0.34 -11.65
C ASP A 19 -5.65 -0.48 -11.28
N ALA A 20 -5.58 -1.30 -10.22
CA ALA A 20 -6.72 -2.09 -9.77
C ALA A 20 -7.92 -1.22 -9.37
N LEU A 21 -7.66 -0.08 -8.70
CA LEU A 21 -8.72 0.87 -8.34
C LEU A 21 -9.31 1.57 -9.57
N ASN A 22 -8.46 1.94 -10.54
CA ASN A 22 -8.88 2.52 -11.82
C ASN A 22 -9.72 1.54 -12.66
N GLU A 23 -9.48 0.24 -12.54
CA GLU A 23 -10.31 -0.82 -13.15
C GLU A 23 -11.64 -1.07 -12.41
N GLY A 24 -11.88 -0.34 -11.31
CA GLY A 24 -13.13 -0.37 -10.55
C GLY A 24 -13.10 -1.25 -9.30
N ALA A 25 -11.92 -1.72 -8.87
CA ALA A 25 -11.81 -2.37 -7.57
C ALA A 25 -12.12 -1.36 -6.46
N THR A 26 -12.87 -1.80 -5.46
CA THR A 26 -13.21 -0.99 -4.26
C THR A 26 -12.42 -1.43 -3.04
N SER A 27 -11.75 -2.59 -3.11
CA SER A 27 -10.93 -3.14 -2.04
C SER A 27 -9.71 -3.83 -2.64
N VAL A 28 -8.52 -3.50 -2.14
CA VAL A 28 -7.25 -4.06 -2.59
C VAL A 28 -6.51 -4.66 -1.39
N LEU A 29 -6.02 -5.89 -1.55
CA LEU A 29 -5.22 -6.59 -0.55
C LEU A 29 -3.81 -6.79 -1.09
N VAL A 30 -2.84 -6.18 -0.42
CA VAL A 30 -1.41 -6.38 -0.69
C VAL A 30 -0.87 -7.44 0.27
N ARG A 31 -0.19 -8.45 -0.24
CA ARG A 31 0.47 -9.47 0.59
C ARG A 31 1.97 -9.23 0.61
N THR A 32 2.56 -9.11 1.79
CA THR A 32 4.00 -8.86 1.93
C THR A 32 4.53 -9.43 3.24
N VAL A 33 5.84 -9.63 3.32
CA VAL A 33 6.57 -9.92 4.56
C VAL A 33 7.43 -8.72 4.98
N ASP A 34 7.55 -7.73 4.12
CA ASP A 34 8.47 -6.61 4.23
C ASP A 34 7.73 -5.39 4.80
N THR A 35 8.36 -4.72 5.76
CA THR A 35 7.73 -3.64 6.54
C THR A 35 7.75 -2.30 5.79
N ASP A 36 8.76 -2.11 4.94
CA ASP A 36 8.86 -0.98 4.01
C ASP A 36 7.66 -0.89 3.07
N VAL A 37 7.17 -2.00 2.52
CA VAL A 37 5.94 -2.05 1.72
C VAL A 37 4.74 -1.54 2.52
N VAL A 38 4.63 -1.90 3.80
CA VAL A 38 3.55 -1.40 4.66
C VAL A 38 3.66 0.11 4.86
N VAL A 39 4.88 0.61 5.11
CA VAL A 39 5.15 2.04 5.27
C VAL A 39 4.84 2.80 3.98
N ILE A 40 5.20 2.25 2.83
CA ILE A 40 4.91 2.82 1.52
C ILE A 40 3.40 2.95 1.32
N LEU A 41 2.64 1.89 1.58
CA LEU A 41 1.18 1.90 1.46
C LEU A 41 0.52 2.93 2.39
N VAL A 42 1.01 3.04 3.63
CA VAL A 42 0.56 4.09 4.58
C VAL A 42 0.85 5.48 4.03
N GLY A 43 2.04 5.69 3.48
CA GLY A 43 2.47 6.96 2.94
C GLY A 43 1.66 7.47 1.75
N ILE A 44 1.35 6.58 0.80
CA ILE A 44 0.61 6.94 -0.43
C ILE A 44 -0.92 6.92 -0.24
N PHE A 45 -1.41 6.36 0.87
CA PHE A 45 -2.84 6.12 1.07
C PHE A 45 -3.70 7.38 0.88
N HIS A 46 -3.23 8.53 1.35
CA HIS A 46 -3.96 9.78 1.25
C HIS A 46 -4.09 10.27 -0.20
N ASP A 47 -3.09 10.02 -1.05
CA ASP A 47 -3.16 10.34 -2.48
C ASP A 47 -4.16 9.42 -3.19
N LEU A 48 -4.12 8.12 -2.89
CA LEU A 48 -5.09 7.17 -3.44
C LEU A 48 -6.52 7.49 -2.97
N ALA A 49 -6.71 7.88 -1.71
CA ALA A 49 -8.03 8.19 -1.16
C ALA A 49 -8.65 9.47 -1.74
N GLN A 50 -7.83 10.41 -2.24
CA GLN A 50 -8.32 11.60 -2.97
C GLN A 50 -8.94 11.23 -4.32
N HIS A 51 -8.35 10.26 -5.03
CA HIS A 51 -8.81 9.81 -6.34
C HIS A 51 -9.91 8.73 -6.24
N HIS A 52 -9.82 7.88 -5.22
CA HIS A 52 -10.67 6.71 -5.00
C HIS A 52 -11.34 6.77 -3.63
N PRO A 53 -12.29 7.70 -3.41
CA PRO A 53 -12.92 7.87 -2.10
C PRO A 53 -13.67 6.61 -1.68
N GLY A 54 -13.43 6.16 -0.45
CA GLY A 54 -14.06 4.96 0.13
C GLY A 54 -13.35 3.64 -0.18
N MET A 55 -12.26 3.65 -0.97
CA MET A 55 -11.47 2.45 -1.22
C MET A 55 -10.95 1.80 0.07
N GLN A 56 -10.86 0.47 0.10
CA GLN A 56 -10.38 -0.28 1.25
C GLN A 56 -9.01 -0.90 0.93
N LEU A 57 -7.97 -0.39 1.56
CA LEU A 57 -6.61 -0.89 1.38
C LEU A 57 -6.20 -1.76 2.57
N TRP A 58 -5.79 -2.99 2.26
CA TRP A 58 -5.42 -4.00 3.24
C TRP A 58 -4.01 -4.52 2.99
N VAL A 59 -3.36 -4.92 4.08
CA VAL A 59 -2.09 -5.63 4.04
C VAL A 59 -2.23 -6.97 4.74
N GLY A 60 -1.92 -8.06 4.05
CA GLY A 60 -1.63 -9.35 4.63
C GLY A 60 -0.14 -9.47 4.92
N PHE A 61 0.26 -9.31 6.17
CA PHE A 61 1.65 -9.23 6.60
C PHE A 61 2.15 -10.51 7.29
N GLY A 62 3.36 -10.94 6.96
CA GLY A 62 4.10 -12.01 7.66
C GLY A 62 3.98 -13.39 7.02
N THR A 63 4.38 -14.43 7.75
CA THR A 63 4.40 -15.81 7.25
C THR A 63 3.84 -16.82 8.25
N GLY A 64 3.32 -17.94 7.74
CA GLY A 64 2.86 -19.08 8.54
C GLY A 64 1.89 -18.67 9.66
N LYS A 65 2.25 -19.03 10.90
CA LYS A 65 1.42 -18.77 12.10
C LYS A 65 1.39 -17.31 12.54
N HIS A 66 2.28 -16.47 12.01
CA HIS A 66 2.38 -15.04 12.34
C HIS A 66 1.74 -14.13 11.28
N PHE A 67 1.07 -14.72 10.29
CA PHE A 67 0.38 -13.97 9.24
C PHE A 67 -0.85 -13.22 9.81
N ARG A 68 -0.95 -11.92 9.53
CA ARG A 68 -2.03 -11.05 10.02
C ARG A 68 -2.51 -10.09 8.93
N TYR A 69 -3.77 -9.68 9.03
CA TYR A 69 -4.32 -8.63 8.17
C TYR A 69 -4.38 -7.31 8.91
N TYR A 70 -3.91 -6.26 8.25
CA TYR A 70 -3.96 -4.88 8.72
C TYR A 70 -4.76 -4.04 7.74
N ARG A 71 -5.61 -3.15 8.26
CA ARG A 71 -6.35 -2.19 7.45
C ARG A 71 -5.57 -0.87 7.41
N ILE A 72 -5.05 -0.51 6.25
CA ILE A 72 -4.26 0.71 6.09
C ILE A 72 -5.11 1.95 6.35
N ASN A 73 -6.38 1.95 5.94
CA ASN A 73 -7.32 3.03 6.21
C ASN A 73 -7.36 3.42 7.70
N SER A 74 -7.42 2.42 8.59
CA SER A 74 -7.51 2.64 10.03
C SER A 74 -6.19 3.19 10.58
N ILE A 75 -5.06 2.65 10.12
CA ILE A 75 -3.73 3.14 10.52
C ILE A 75 -3.57 4.61 10.12
N CYS A 76 -3.91 4.97 8.88
CA CYS A 76 -3.80 6.34 8.39
C CYS A 76 -4.79 7.28 9.09
N GLN A 77 -5.99 6.81 9.43
CA GLN A 77 -6.96 7.59 10.21
C GLN A 77 -6.41 7.92 11.61
N GLU A 78 -5.72 6.98 12.27
CA GLU A 78 -5.13 7.19 13.59
C GLU A 78 -3.85 8.05 13.54
N LEU A 79 -3.03 7.87 12.51
CA LEU A 79 -1.79 8.65 12.34
C LEU A 79 -2.06 10.10 11.92
N GLY A 80 -3.02 10.31 11.03
CA GLY A 80 -3.19 11.55 10.28
C GLY A 80 -2.24 11.67 9.09
N GLU A 81 -2.64 12.48 8.11
CA GLU A 81 -1.98 12.61 6.80
C GLU A 81 -0.51 13.03 6.89
N GLU A 82 -0.21 14.03 7.71
CA GLU A 82 1.16 14.56 7.85
C GLU A 82 2.13 13.47 8.31
N LYS A 83 1.76 12.71 9.35
CA LYS A 83 2.60 11.64 9.90
C LYS A 83 2.69 10.47 8.93
N ALA A 84 1.58 10.08 8.30
CA ALA A 84 1.57 9.01 7.32
C ALA A 84 2.55 9.30 6.17
N ARG A 85 2.52 10.52 5.61
CA ARG A 85 3.44 10.94 4.55
C ARG A 85 4.88 11.07 5.04
N ALA A 86 5.10 11.54 6.27
CA ALA A 86 6.44 11.63 6.84
C ALA A 86 7.11 10.25 7.01
N LEU A 87 6.35 9.17 7.15
CA LEU A 87 6.91 7.82 7.23
C LEU A 87 7.67 7.40 5.97
N LEU A 88 7.29 7.90 4.78
CA LEU A 88 8.01 7.63 3.52
C LEU A 88 9.44 8.15 3.54
N LEU A 89 9.73 9.19 4.32
CA LEU A 89 11.08 9.74 4.44
C LEU A 89 12.02 8.77 5.15
N PHE A 90 11.51 7.86 5.97
CA PHE A 90 12.33 6.86 6.68
C PHE A 90 12.64 5.63 5.81
N THR A 91 11.92 5.42 4.71
CA THR A 91 12.15 4.31 3.77
C THR A 91 12.99 4.70 2.56
N LEU A 92 13.18 5.99 2.30
CA LEU A 92 13.98 6.54 1.19
C LEU A 92 15.43 6.93 1.58
N LEU A 93 15.82 6.72 2.85
CA LEU A 93 17.15 7.05 3.40
C LEU A 93 18.08 5.84 3.47
#